data_AF-A0A8C4T152-F1
#
_entry.id   AF-A0A8C4T152-F1
#
_cell.length_a   1.000
_cell.length_b   1.000
_cell.length_c   1.000
_cell.angle_alpha   90.00
_cell.angle_beta   90.00
_cell.angle_gamma   90.00
#
_symmetry.space_group_name_H-M   'P 1'
#
loop_
_entity.id
_entity.type
_entity.pdbx_description
1 polymer ?
#
loop_
_entity_poly.entity_id
_entity_poly.type
_entity_poly.pdbx_seq_one_letter_code
_entity_poly.pdbx_strand_id
1 'polypeptide(L)'
;MELLAGDSVISSFFCNSISKPEEEAACFERPCSKWFTTSWSQCSKTCGTGVKVREIKCYQGEEVGHSCDTSTKPESRQSCEIQPCPTEIPDEACQDKASANCALVLKVKLCTHWYYRKACCQSCKNKSP
;
A
#
# COMPACT_ATOMS: atom_id res chain seq x y z
N MET A 1 -42.98 20.35 0.79
CA MET A 1 -43.16 21.72 1.28
C MET A 1 -41.76 22.26 1.56
N GLU A 2 -41.03 22.46 0.47
CA GLU A 2 -40.76 23.75 -0.19
C GLU A 2 -39.55 24.44 0.45
N LEU A 3 -38.44 24.42 -0.29
CA LEU A 3 -37.22 25.18 -0.03
C LEU A 3 -37.58 26.66 -0.25
N LEU A 4 -37.49 27.48 0.79
CA LEU A 4 -37.71 28.92 0.67
C LEU A 4 -36.52 29.54 -0.08
N ALA A 5 -36.73 29.82 -1.37
CA ALA A 5 -35.90 30.73 -2.14
C ALA A 5 -36.08 32.14 -1.56
N GLY A 6 -35.10 32.59 -0.78
CA GLY A 6 -35.07 33.92 -0.20
C GLY A 6 -34.46 34.93 -1.16
N ASP A 7 -35.12 35.22 -2.28
CA ASP A 7 -34.74 36.36 -3.14
C ASP A 7 -35.46 37.62 -2.68
N SER A 8 -34.80 38.38 -1.82
CA SER A 8 -35.26 39.72 -1.43
C SER A 8 -34.85 40.72 -2.51
N VAL A 9 -35.75 41.02 -3.43
CA VAL A 9 -35.52 42.03 -4.47
C VAL A 9 -35.55 43.43 -3.84
N ILE A 10 -34.38 44.05 -3.70
CA ILE A 10 -34.25 45.43 -3.20
C ILE A 10 -34.69 46.43 -4.29
N SER A 11 -35.38 47.50 -3.87
CA SER A 11 -35.84 48.55 -4.77
C SER A 11 -34.66 49.25 -5.49
N SER A 12 -34.85 49.55 -6.77
CA SER A 12 -33.86 50.24 -7.61
C SER A 12 -33.40 51.59 -7.05
N PHE A 13 -34.17 52.23 -6.18
CA PHE A 13 -33.79 53.47 -5.49
C PHE A 13 -32.63 53.28 -4.49
N PHE A 14 -32.45 52.08 -3.96
CA PHE A 14 -31.32 51.73 -3.09
C PHE A 14 -30.14 51.13 -3.87
N CYS A 15 -30.30 50.91 -5.18
CA CYS A 15 -29.24 50.48 -6.07
C CYS A 15 -28.47 51.71 -6.55
N ASN A 16 -27.33 52.00 -5.92
CA ASN A 16 -26.46 53.09 -6.36
C ASN A 16 -25.72 52.68 -7.64
N SER A 17 -26.07 53.29 -8.77
CA SER A 17 -25.43 53.03 -10.08
C SER A 17 -23.92 53.28 -10.10
N ILE A 18 -23.40 54.07 -9.16
CA ILE A 18 -21.96 54.38 -9.04
C ILE A 18 -21.19 53.20 -8.43
N SER A 19 -21.84 52.35 -7.65
CA SER A 19 -21.25 51.17 -7.01
C SER A 19 -21.80 49.86 -7.58
N LYS A 20 -22.28 49.87 -8.83
CA LYS A 20 -22.70 48.64 -9.52
C LYS A 20 -21.45 47.73 -9.61
N PRO A 21 -21.45 46.54 -8.98
CA PRO A 21 -20.38 45.58 -9.20
C PRO A 21 -20.37 45.16 -10.67
N GLU A 22 -19.24 44.63 -11.13
CA GLU A 22 -19.12 44.13 -12.49
C GLU A 22 -20.23 43.10 -12.76
N GLU A 23 -20.96 43.29 -13.86
CA GLU A 23 -22.14 42.47 -14.22
C GLU A 23 -21.73 41.04 -14.60
N GLU A 24 -20.46 40.88 -14.95
CA GLU A 24 -19.78 39.63 -15.25
C GLU A 24 -18.46 39.59 -14.48
N ALA A 25 -18.18 38.47 -13.82
CA ALA A 25 -16.89 38.22 -13.19
C ALA A 25 -16.33 36.89 -13.67
N ALA A 26 -15.01 36.78 -13.78
CA ALA A 26 -14.37 35.53 -14.15
C ALA A 26 -14.66 34.44 -13.10
N CYS A 27 -15.21 33.31 -13.54
CA CYS A 27 -15.34 32.13 -12.69
C CYS A 27 -13.97 31.47 -12.55
N PHE A 28 -13.38 31.51 -11.35
CA PHE A 28 -12.17 30.76 -11.05
C PHE A 28 -12.51 29.28 -10.86
N GLU A 29 -12.56 28.52 -11.95
CA GLU A 29 -12.64 27.07 -11.88
C GLU A 29 -11.34 26.51 -11.31
N ARG A 30 -11.42 25.93 -10.11
CA ARG A 30 -10.28 25.21 -9.55
C ARG A 30 -10.03 23.94 -10.37
N PRO A 31 -8.76 23.63 -10.69
CA PRO A 31 -8.47 22.37 -11.37
C PRO A 31 -8.96 21.20 -10.52
N CYS A 32 -9.57 20.22 -11.18
CA CYS A 32 -10.05 19.01 -10.52
C CYS A 32 -8.87 18.22 -9.93
N SER A 33 -9.04 17.69 -8.72
CA SER A 33 -8.06 16.81 -8.09
C SER A 33 -8.40 15.34 -8.32
N LYS A 34 -7.44 14.56 -8.82
CA LYS A 34 -7.63 13.14 -9.15
C LYS A 34 -6.45 12.28 -8.67
N TRP A 35 -6.76 11.08 -8.19
CA TRP A 35 -5.75 10.08 -7.89
C TRP A 35 -5.24 9.44 -9.17
N PHE A 36 -3.92 9.36 -9.29
CA PHE A 36 -3.21 8.62 -10.33
C PHE A 36 -2.44 7.47 -9.69
N THR A 37 -2.43 6.31 -10.35
CA THR A 37 -1.69 5.13 -9.88
C THR A 37 -0.82 4.56 -10.99
N THR A 38 0.37 4.11 -10.64
CA THR A 38 1.18 3.28 -11.56
C THR A 38 0.63 1.86 -11.64
N SER A 39 1.16 1.09 -12.59
CA SER A 39 1.04 -0.38 -12.55
C SER A 39 1.63 -0.93 -11.25
N TRP A 40 1.12 -2.09 -10.83
CA TRP A 40 1.68 -2.84 -9.72
C TRP A 40 3.10 -3.33 -10.04
N SER A 41 3.95 -3.38 -9.02
CA SER A 41 5.24 -4.06 -9.05
C SER A 41 5.05 -5.56 -9.23
N GLN A 42 6.16 -6.26 -9.49
CA GLN A 42 6.22 -7.71 -9.27
C GLN A 42 5.98 -8.04 -7.79
N CYS A 43 5.53 -9.27 -7.52
CA CYS A 43 5.31 -9.76 -6.17
C CYS A 43 6.66 -9.83 -5.42
N SER A 44 6.65 -9.50 -4.13
CA SER A 44 7.86 -9.52 -3.28
C SER A 44 8.47 -10.92 -3.09
N LYS A 45 7.75 -11.98 -3.47
CA LYS A 45 8.20 -13.37 -3.41
C LYS A 45 8.00 -14.01 -4.78
N THR A 46 8.80 -15.03 -5.07
CA THR A 46 8.69 -15.89 -6.25
C THR A 46 7.86 -17.15 -6.01
N CYS A 47 7.43 -17.39 -4.77
CA CYS A 47 6.54 -18.47 -4.35
C CYS A 47 5.77 -18.08 -3.08
N GLY A 48 4.62 -18.73 -2.86
CA GLY A 48 3.73 -18.49 -1.74
C GLY A 48 3.11 -17.09 -1.74
N THR A 49 2.68 -16.65 -0.56
CA THR A 49 2.05 -15.33 -0.38
C THR A 49 3.08 -14.24 -0.17
N GLY A 50 3.07 -13.23 -1.05
CA GLY A 50 3.87 -12.01 -0.97
C GLY A 50 3.01 -10.75 -1.06
N VAL A 51 3.67 -9.61 -1.32
CA VAL A 51 3.03 -8.30 -1.49
C VAL A 51 3.55 -7.64 -2.76
N LYS A 52 2.66 -7.01 -3.52
CA LYS A 52 3.00 -6.11 -4.64
C LYS A 52 2.65 -4.68 -4.25
N VAL A 53 3.40 -3.72 -4.78
CA VAL A 53 3.28 -2.29 -4.43
C VAL A 53 3.10 -1.44 -5.68
N ARG A 54 2.45 -0.28 -5.56
CA ARG A 54 2.36 0.72 -6.64
C ARG A 54 2.46 2.12 -6.07
N GLU A 55 2.89 3.07 -6.91
CA GLU A 55 2.87 4.47 -6.53
C GLU A 55 1.47 5.07 -6.70
N ILE A 56 1.14 6.01 -5.82
CA ILE A 56 -0.11 6.77 -5.84
C ILE A 56 0.25 8.23 -5.68
N LYS A 57 -0.21 9.05 -6.64
CA LYS A 57 0.01 10.50 -6.64
C LYS A 57 -1.33 11.20 -6.82
N CYS A 58 -1.52 12.31 -6.11
CA CYS A 58 -2.64 13.20 -6.34
C CYS A 58 -2.21 14.25 -7.35
N TYR A 59 -3.03 14.48 -8.37
CA TYR A 59 -2.82 15.54 -9.35
C TYR A 59 -3.95 16.55 -9.26
N GLN A 60 -3.61 17.84 -9.36
CA GLN A 60 -4.55 18.94 -9.49
C GLN A 60 -4.24 19.67 -10.81
N GLY A 61 -5.01 19.36 -11.86
CA GLY A 61 -4.59 19.69 -13.22
C GLY A 61 -3.39 18.85 -13.64
N GLU A 62 -2.32 19.49 -14.11
CA GLU A 62 -1.07 18.82 -14.51
C GLU A 62 -0.02 18.75 -13.38
N GLU A 63 -0.25 19.46 -12.27
CA GLU A 63 0.68 19.53 -11.15
C GLU A 63 0.36 18.50 -10.06
N VAL A 64 1.39 18.11 -9.31
CA VAL A 64 1.20 17.25 -8.12
C VAL A 64 0.51 18.07 -7.03
N GLY A 65 -0.70 17.66 -6.67
CA GLY A 65 -1.52 18.33 -5.66
C GLY A 65 -1.63 17.54 -4.36
N HIS A 66 -2.36 18.11 -3.40
CA HIS A 66 -2.67 17.49 -2.11
C HIS A 66 -4.17 17.43 -1.79
N SER A 67 -5.01 17.89 -2.73
CA SER A 67 -6.43 18.16 -2.52
C SER A 67 -7.35 16.98 -2.89
N CYS A 68 -6.79 15.80 -3.21
CA CYS A 68 -7.58 14.62 -3.53
C CYS A 68 -8.25 14.05 -2.27
N ASP A 69 -9.49 13.59 -2.42
CA ASP A 69 -10.24 12.99 -1.32
C ASP A 69 -9.56 11.71 -0.81
N THR A 70 -9.14 11.74 0.45
CA THR A 70 -8.51 10.61 1.14
C THR A 70 -9.40 9.38 1.25
N SER A 71 -10.73 9.55 1.23
CA SER A 71 -11.69 8.44 1.29
C SER A 71 -11.65 7.58 0.03
N THR A 72 -11.26 8.17 -1.10
CA THR A 72 -11.15 7.50 -2.40
C THR A 72 -9.72 7.09 -2.74
N LYS A 73 -8.78 7.24 -1.79
CA LYS A 73 -7.37 6.92 -2.01
C LYS A 73 -7.21 5.43 -2.33
N PRO A 74 -6.63 5.09 -3.49
CA PRO A 74 -6.42 3.69 -3.86
C PRO A 74 -5.42 2.98 -2.93
N GLU A 75 -5.40 1.65 -2.95
CA GLU A 75 -4.41 0.88 -2.18
C GLU A 75 -3.02 0.97 -2.80
N SER A 76 -2.00 1.26 -1.99
CA SER A 76 -0.59 1.27 -2.43
C SER A 76 0.08 -0.11 -2.32
N ARG A 77 -0.54 -1.05 -1.60
CA ARG A 77 -0.04 -2.40 -1.36
C ARG A 77 -1.18 -3.40 -1.50
N GLN A 78 -0.91 -4.53 -2.13
CA GLN A 78 -1.86 -5.61 -2.27
C GLN A 78 -1.15 -6.96 -2.08
N SER A 79 -1.83 -7.92 -1.45
CA SER A 79 -1.34 -9.30 -1.37
C SER A 79 -1.30 -9.95 -2.75
N CYS A 80 -0.32 -10.82 -2.96
CA CYS A 80 -0.20 -11.66 -4.15
C CYS A 80 0.11 -13.09 -3.74
N GLU A 81 -0.49 -14.05 -4.45
CA GLU A 81 -0.27 -15.47 -4.26
C GLU A 81 0.35 -16.04 -5.54
N ILE A 82 1.54 -16.62 -5.39
CA ILE A 82 2.21 -17.37 -6.47
C ILE A 82 2.13 -18.87 -6.12
N GLN A 83 2.66 -19.71 -7.00
CA GLN A 83 2.85 -21.14 -6.75
C GLN A 83 3.39 -21.41 -5.33
N PRO A 84 2.96 -22.50 -4.67
CA PRO A 84 3.47 -22.86 -3.36
C PRO A 84 4.99 -23.00 -3.40
N CYS A 85 5.64 -22.59 -2.30
CA CYS A 85 7.09 -22.73 -2.21
C CYS A 85 7.47 -24.21 -2.19
N PRO A 86 8.52 -24.62 -2.93
CA PRO A 86 9.04 -25.98 -2.84
C PRO A 86 9.32 -26.36 -1.39
N THR A 87 8.62 -27.38 -0.90
CA THR A 87 8.74 -27.89 0.46
C THR A 87 9.80 -28.97 0.60
N GLU A 88 10.07 -29.69 -0.49
CA GLU A 88 11.00 -30.81 -0.54
C GLU A 88 12.38 -30.31 -1.00
N ILE A 89 13.36 -30.35 -0.10
CA ILE A 89 14.78 -30.36 -0.51
C ILE A 89 15.08 -31.85 -0.78
N PRO A 90 15.71 -32.23 -1.91
CA PRO A 90 16.06 -33.63 -2.15
C PRO A 90 16.79 -34.23 -0.93
N ASP A 91 16.34 -35.38 -0.44
CA ASP A 91 16.84 -36.05 0.77
C ASP A 91 18.37 -36.26 0.77
N GLU A 92 19.00 -36.27 -0.41
CA GLU A 92 20.46 -36.37 -0.57
C GLU A 92 21.24 -35.11 -0.16
N ALA A 93 20.57 -34.01 0.22
CA ALA A 93 21.22 -32.75 0.61
C ALA A 93 21.13 -32.42 2.12
N CYS A 94 20.70 -33.36 2.97
CA CYS A 94 20.67 -33.16 4.43
C CYS A 94 22.09 -33.17 5.02
N GLN A 95 22.75 -32.02 4.96
CA GLN A 95 24.07 -31.78 5.54
C GLN A 95 24.01 -30.63 6.55
N ASP A 96 24.82 -30.72 7.59
CA ASP A 96 25.03 -29.61 8.51
C ASP A 96 25.71 -28.46 7.75
N LYS A 97 25.14 -27.26 7.83
CA LYS A 97 25.73 -26.06 7.24
C LYS A 97 27.05 -25.77 7.94
N ALA A 98 28.13 -25.61 7.17
CA ALA A 98 29.46 -25.31 7.72
C ALA A 98 29.51 -24.02 8.55
N SER A 99 28.58 -23.09 8.32
CA SER A 99 28.43 -21.86 9.10
C SER A 99 27.71 -22.03 10.44
N ALA A 100 27.13 -23.20 10.70
CA ALA A 100 26.37 -23.48 11.92
C ALA A 100 27.23 -24.20 12.96
N ASN A 101 27.17 -23.75 14.22
CA ASN A 101 27.79 -24.47 15.33
C ASN A 101 26.85 -25.56 15.86
N CYS A 102 26.80 -26.70 15.17
CA CYS A 102 25.89 -27.79 15.52
C CYS A 102 26.22 -28.48 16.84
N ALA A 103 27.49 -28.42 17.27
CA ALA A 103 27.88 -28.86 18.61
C ALA A 103 27.21 -28.03 19.72
N LEU A 104 27.11 -26.71 19.55
CA LEU A 104 26.38 -25.86 20.47
C LEU A 104 24.88 -26.17 20.43
N VAL A 105 24.29 -26.27 19.24
CA VAL A 105 22.85 -26.59 19.04
C VAL A 105 22.46 -27.87 19.79
N LEU A 106 23.30 -28.91 19.73
CA LEU A 106 23.10 -30.15 20.46
C LEU A 106 23.25 -29.96 21.98
N LYS A 107 24.31 -29.29 22.44
CA LYS A 107 24.57 -29.05 23.87
C LYS A 107 23.45 -28.28 24.56
N VAL A 108 22.84 -27.32 23.87
CA VAL A 108 21.74 -26.50 24.41
C VAL A 108 20.35 -26.95 23.94
N LYS A 109 20.23 -28.16 23.36
CA LYS A 109 18.94 -28.79 22.96
C LYS A 109 18.08 -27.94 22.03
N LEU A 110 18.69 -27.18 21.12
CA LEU A 110 17.98 -26.31 20.18
C LEU A 110 17.41 -27.04 18.95
N CYS A 111 17.62 -28.35 18.82
CA CYS A 111 17.08 -29.18 17.72
C CYS A 111 15.54 -29.22 17.63
N THR A 112 14.83 -28.75 18.66
CA THR A 112 13.38 -28.58 18.67
C THR A 112 12.91 -27.40 17.81
N HIS A 113 13.79 -26.42 17.56
CA HIS A 113 13.47 -25.26 16.74
C HIS A 113 13.81 -25.52 15.26
N TRP A 114 12.85 -25.22 14.39
CA TRP A 114 12.94 -25.48 12.94
C TRP A 114 14.19 -24.88 12.29
N TYR A 115 14.57 -23.66 12.70
CA TYR A 115 15.71 -22.94 12.12
C TYR A 115 17.03 -23.69 12.35
N TYR A 116 17.25 -24.15 13.58
CA TYR A 116 18.45 -24.91 13.92
C TYR A 116 18.41 -26.31 13.33
N ARG A 117 17.25 -26.96 13.24
CA ARG A 117 17.12 -28.25 12.54
C ARG A 117 17.41 -28.15 11.03
N LYS A 118 17.03 -27.04 10.39
CA LYS A 118 17.37 -26.75 8.99
C LYS A 118 18.88 -26.49 8.80
N ALA A 119 19.54 -25.89 9.77
CA ALA A 119 20.97 -25.58 9.70
C ALA A 119 21.86 -26.77 10.10
N CYS A 120 21.39 -27.59 11.04
CA CYS A 120 22.08 -28.74 11.60
C CYS A 120 21.29 -30.03 11.32
N CYS A 121 21.05 -30.28 10.03
CA CYS A 121 20.17 -31.33 9.55
C CYS A 121 20.62 -32.73 10.00
N GLN A 122 21.90 -33.06 9.83
CA GLN A 122 22.44 -34.36 10.19
C GLN A 122 22.58 -34.50 11.71
N SER A 123 23.04 -33.44 12.38
CA SER A 123 23.16 -33.41 13.84
C SER A 123 21.81 -33.56 14.55
N CYS A 124 20.74 -32.95 14.04
CA CYS A 124 19.41 -32.95 14.67
C CYS A 124 18.46 -34.05 14.15
N LYS A 125 18.90 -34.91 13.21
CA LYS A 125 18.05 -35.90 12.50
C LYS A 125 17.20 -36.76 13.43
N ASN A 126 17.77 -37.18 14.56
CA ASN A 126 17.11 -38.06 15.55
C ASN A 126 16.73 -37.33 16.85
N LYS A 127 16.67 -36.00 16.84
CA LYS A 127 16.48 -35.16 18.04
C LYS A 127 15.17 -34.36 17.99
N SER A 128 14.18 -34.84 17.22
CA SER A 128 12.80 -34.39 17.38
C SER A 128 12.27 -34.73 18.78
N PRO A 129 11.43 -33.86 19.36
CA PRO A 129 10.58 -34.28 20.47
C PRO A 129 9.63 -35.40 20.05
#